data_AF-A0A941FXL6-F1
#
_entry.id   AF-A0A941FXL6-F1
#
_cell.length_a   1.000
_cell.length_b   1.000
_cell.length_c   1.000
_cell.angle_alpha   90.00
_cell.angle_beta   90.00
_cell.angle_gamma   90.00
#
_symmetry.space_group_name_H-M   'P 1'
#
loop_
_entity.id
_entity.type
_entity.pdbx_description
1 polymer ?
#
loop_
_entity_poly.entity_id
_entity_poly.type
_entity_poly.pdbx_seq_one_letter_code
_entity_poly.pdbx_strand_id
1 'polypeptide(L)'
;MKRVPRLKIETELGTEIQCFRCKDFWPADGEFFYTARGKLHTWCKACYLSDEKVIQKAERWKAKLRADRAAANGRNCEASPDQGAIP
;
A
#
# COMPACT_ATOMS: atom_id res chain seq x y z
N MET A 1 -14.35 6.58 23.11
CA MET A 1 -13.14 7.27 22.61
C MET A 1 -13.56 8.58 21.97
N LYS A 2 -13.15 9.74 22.50
CA LYS A 2 -13.50 11.06 21.94
C LYS A 2 -12.68 11.26 20.66
N ARG A 3 -13.34 11.55 19.53
CA ARG A 3 -12.65 11.85 18.26
C ARG A 3 -11.97 13.21 18.41
N VAL A 4 -10.64 13.23 18.47
CA VAL A 4 -9.88 14.48 18.48
C VAL A 4 -9.90 15.08 17.07
N PRO A 5 -10.38 16.31 16.89
CA PRO A 5 -10.36 16.97 15.58
C PRO A 5 -8.92 17.12 15.10
N ARG A 6 -8.72 16.92 13.80
CA ARG A 6 -7.40 17.04 13.19
C ARG A 6 -7.02 18.52 13.07
N LEU A 7 -5.90 18.89 13.66
CA LEU A 7 -5.35 20.24 13.57
C LEU A 7 -4.90 20.53 12.13
N LYS A 8 -5.23 21.72 11.65
CA LYS A 8 -4.86 22.27 10.34
C LYS A 8 -4.35 23.70 10.54
N ILE A 9 -3.32 24.07 9.79
CA ILE A 9 -2.75 25.42 9.78
C ILE A 9 -2.67 25.91 8.33
N GLU A 10 -2.82 27.21 8.13
CA GLU A 10 -2.57 27.86 6.85
C GLU A 10 -1.23 28.58 6.95
N THR A 11 -0.33 28.29 6.02
CA THR A 11 0.97 28.94 5.88
C THR A 11 1.08 29.61 4.52
N GLU A 12 2.13 30.39 4.32
CA GLU A 12 2.43 31.05 3.04
C GLU A 12 2.61 30.07 1.86
N LEU A 13 2.86 28.79 2.15
CA LEU A 13 2.99 27.71 1.17
C LEU A 13 1.69 26.94 0.93
N GLY A 14 0.66 27.15 1.76
CA GLY A 14 -0.65 26.49 1.63
C GLY A 14 -1.18 25.91 2.94
N THR A 15 -2.12 24.97 2.82
CA THR A 15 -2.70 24.29 4.00
C THR A 15 -1.81 23.13 4.42
N GLU A 16 -1.46 23.08 5.71
CA GLU A 16 -0.76 21.94 6.32
C GLU A 16 -1.65 21.28 7.37
N ILE A 17 -1.56 19.95 7.48
CA ILE A 17 -2.37 19.16 8.40
C ILE A 17 -1.50 18.27 9.28
N GLN A 18 -1.92 18.13 10.54
CA GLN A 18 -1.17 17.34 11.50
C GLN A 18 -1.35 15.84 11.25
N CYS A 19 -0.26 15.09 11.25
CA CYS A 19 -0.28 13.63 11.30
C CYS A 19 -0.66 13.15 12.71
N PHE A 20 -1.64 12.25 12.84
CA PHE A 20 -2.06 11.78 14.16
C PHE A 20 -1.01 10.93 14.88
N ARG A 21 -0.05 10.35 14.14
CA ARG A 21 0.98 9.44 14.66
C ARG A 21 2.22 10.19 15.15
N CYS A 22 2.89 10.94 14.28
CA CYS A 22 4.11 11.69 14.64
C CYS A 22 3.86 13.09 15.20
N LYS A 23 2.64 13.63 15.05
CA LYS A 23 2.24 14.98 15.48
C LYS A 23 2.88 16.14 14.70
N ASP A 24 3.67 15.87 13.67
CA ASP A 24 4.15 16.87 12.73
C ASP A 24 3.06 17.35 11.76
N PHE A 25 3.24 18.59 11.29
CA PHE A 25 2.46 19.20 10.22
C PHE A 25 3.14 18.94 8.89
N TRP A 26 2.34 18.53 7.91
CA TRP A 26 2.78 18.32 6.55
C TRP A 26 1.78 18.95 5.58
N PRO A 27 2.22 19.35 4.38
CA PRO A 27 1.34 19.87 3.34
C PRO A 27 0.15 18.93 3.09
N ALA A 28 -1.05 19.51 2.98
CA ALA A 28 -2.34 18.80 2.86
C ALA A 28 -2.55 18.19 1.46
N ASP A 29 -1.51 17.57 0.92
CA ASP A 29 -1.43 17.17 -0.47
C ASP A 29 -1.22 15.67 -0.61
N GLY A 30 -1.41 15.19 -1.84
CA GLY A 30 -1.20 13.78 -2.19
C GLY A 30 0.25 13.32 -2.10
N GLU A 31 1.20 14.22 -1.88
CA GLU A 31 2.62 13.88 -1.68
C GLU A 31 2.86 13.29 -0.29
N PHE A 32 2.35 13.93 0.76
CA PHE A 32 2.58 13.55 2.17
C PHE A 32 1.49 12.67 2.75
N PHE A 33 0.28 12.69 2.18
CA PHE A 33 -0.85 11.89 2.65
C PHE A 33 -1.44 11.04 1.53
N TYR A 34 -1.94 9.86 1.89
CA TYR A 34 -2.79 9.10 0.98
C TYR A 34 -4.15 9.79 0.85
N THR A 35 -4.66 9.88 -0.38
CA THR A 35 -6.01 10.38 -0.66
C THR A 35 -6.94 9.20 -0.96
N ALA A 36 -8.10 9.17 -0.30
CA ALA A 36 -9.14 8.19 -0.57
C ALA A 36 -10.50 8.88 -0.57
N ARG A 37 -11.25 8.75 -1.67
CA ARG A 37 -12.59 9.35 -1.83
C ARG A 37 -12.61 10.86 -1.52
N GLY A 38 -11.60 11.59 -1.99
CA GLY A 38 -11.46 13.04 -1.76
C GLY A 38 -11.08 13.44 -0.33
N LYS A 39 -10.68 12.50 0.53
CA LYS A 39 -10.26 12.76 1.91
C LYS A 39 -8.82 12.33 2.13
N LEU A 40 -8.07 13.15 2.87
CA LEU A 40 -6.69 12.85 3.27
C LEU A 40 -6.66 11.88 4.43
N HIS A 41 -5.78 10.89 4.36
CA HIS A 41 -5.56 9.91 5.42
C HIS A 41 -5.05 10.60 6.70
N THR A 42 -5.41 10.07 7.87
CA THR A 42 -5.10 10.66 9.19
C THR A 42 -3.61 10.65 9.53
N TRP A 43 -2.85 9.75 8.90
CA TRP A 43 -1.40 9.59 9.08
C TRP A 43 -0.68 9.95 7.79
N CYS A 44 0.51 10.58 7.93
CA CYS A 44 1.40 10.80 6.80
C CYS A 44 1.86 9.46 6.20
N LYS A 45 2.28 9.47 4.94
CA LYS A 45 2.72 8.26 4.22
C LYS A 45 3.87 7.55 4.93
N ALA A 46 4.82 8.30 5.49
CA ALA A 46 5.93 7.72 6.24
C ALA A 46 5.41 6.89 7.43
N CYS A 47 4.60 7.48 8.29
CA CYS A 47 3.99 6.76 9.42
C CYS A 47 3.09 5.59 8.97
N TYR A 48 2.38 5.74 7.85
CA TYR A 48 1.55 4.67 7.30
C TYR A 48 2.39 3.48 6.83
N LEU A 49 3.49 3.73 6.13
CA LEU A 49 4.38 2.69 5.60
C LEU A 49 5.22 2.02 6.70
N SER A 50 5.51 2.72 7.79
CA SER A 50 6.19 2.15 8.95
C SER A 50 5.27 1.36 9.89
N ASP A 51 3.94 1.39 9.69
CA ASP A 51 3.01 0.65 10.54
C ASP A 51 3.10 -0.85 10.28
N GLU A 52 3.35 -1.63 11.33
CA GLU A 52 3.53 -3.08 11.23
C GLU A 52 2.35 -3.78 10.55
N LYS A 53 1.11 -3.35 10.82
CA LYS A 53 -0.08 -3.98 10.23
C LYS A 53 -0.16 -3.71 8.74
N VAL A 54 0.24 -2.52 8.31
CA VAL A 54 0.34 -2.16 6.88
C VAL A 54 1.41 -3.02 6.22
N ILE A 55 2.59 -3.15 6.84
CA ILE A 55 3.70 -3.99 6.35
C ILE A 55 3.25 -5.45 6.22
N GLN A 56 2.71 -6.04 7.30
CA GLN A 56 2.24 -7.43 7.28
C GLN A 56 1.16 -7.67 6.22
N LYS A 57 0.23 -6.73 6.03
CA LYS A 57 -0.80 -6.82 5.00
C LYS A 57 -0.18 -6.78 3.60
N ALA A 58 0.79 -5.90 3.36
CA ALA A 58 1.51 -5.81 2.10
C ALA A 58 2.27 -7.12 1.80
N GLU A 59 2.95 -7.69 2.79
CA GLU A 59 3.66 -8.97 2.65
C GLU A 59 2.71 -10.13 2.35
N ARG A 60 1.57 -10.23 3.05
CA ARG A 60 0.53 -11.23 2.74
C ARG A 60 0.02 -11.10 1.31
N TRP A 61 -0.20 -9.87 0.84
CA TRP A 61 -0.66 -9.63 -0.53
C TRP A 61 0.41 -10.03 -1.56
N LYS A 62 1.68 -9.66 -1.34
CA LYS A 62 2.81 -10.09 -2.19
C LYS A 62 2.95 -11.61 -2.23
N ALA A 63 2.83 -12.29 -1.08
CA ALA A 63 2.89 -13.75 -1.00
C ALA A 63 1.76 -14.41 -1.81
N LYS A 64 0.53 -13.89 -1.69
CA LYS A 64 -0.60 -14.36 -2.49
C LYS A 64 -0.32 -14.21 -3.99
N LEU A 65 0.11 -13.02 -4.43
CA LEU A 65 0.43 -12.78 -5.84
C LEU A 65 1.52 -13.72 -6.38
N ARG A 66 2.55 -14.01 -5.57
CA ARG A 66 3.59 -14.99 -5.92
C ARG A 66 3.01 -16.40 -6.08
N ALA A 67 2.13 -16.82 -5.16
CA ALA A 67 1.46 -18.11 -5.24
C ALA A 67 0.54 -18.22 -6.47
N ASP A 68 -0.30 -17.20 -6.72
CA ASP A 68 -1.16 -17.13 -7.92
C ASP A 68 -0.32 -17.19 -9.21
N ARG A 69 0.79 -16.45 -9.29
CA ARG A 69 1.71 -16.49 -10.44
C ARG A 69 2.36 -17.86 -10.61
N ALA A 70 2.78 -18.52 -9.52
CA ALA A 70 3.35 -19.85 -9.57
C ALA A 70 2.31 -20.88 -10.06
N ALA A 71 1.06 -20.79 -9.58
CA ALA A 71 -0.03 -21.65 -10.03
C ALA A 71 -0.43 -21.40 -11.50
N ALA A 72 -0.27 -20.18 -12.00
CA ALA A 72 -0.44 -19.87 -13.43
C ALA A 72 0.72 -20.45 -14.27
N ASN A 73 1.96 -20.28 -13.81
CA ASN A 73 3.15 -20.78 -14.54
C ASN A 73 3.25 -22.32 -14.53
N GLY A 74 2.86 -22.97 -13.43
CA GLY A 74 2.77 -24.44 -13.34
C GLY A 74 1.63 -25.04 -14.16
N ARG A 75 0.73 -24.23 -14.71
CA ARG A 75 -0.27 -24.67 -15.70
C ARG A 75 0.26 -24.65 -17.14
N ASN A 76 1.44 -24.06 -17.37
CA ASN A 76 2.07 -23.95 -18.69
C ASN A 76 3.13 -25.05 -18.94
N CYS A 77 3.27 -26.04 -18.04
CA CYS A 77 4.25 -27.13 -18.19
C CYS A 77 3.65 -28.47 -18.69
N GLU A 78 2.39 -28.49 -19.13
CA GLU A 78 1.75 -29.70 -19.67
C GLU A 78 1.29 -29.46 -21.12
N ALA A 79 2.25 -29.36 -22.03
CA ALA A 79 2.02 -29.51 -23.46
C ALA A 79 3.28 -30.06 -24.13
N SER A 80 3.51 -31.37 -23.99
CA SER A 80 4.20 -32.14 -25.01
C SER A 80 3.80 -33.62 -24.88
N PRO A 81 2.84 -34.11 -25.68
CA PRO A 81 2.61 -35.54 -25.80
C PRO A 81 3.72 -36.17 -26.66
N ASP A 82 4.37 -37.17 -26.07
CA ASP A 82 5.09 -38.29 -26.69
C ASP A 82 4.76 -38.55 -28.16
N GLN A 83 5.76 -38.50 -29.06
CA GLN A 83 5.86 -39.38 -30.24
C GLN A 83 7.32 -39.44 -30.75
N GLY A 84 7.88 -40.65 -30.89
CA GLY A 84 8.99 -40.89 -31.82
C GLY A 84 9.96 -42.01 -31.46
N ALA A 85 9.54 -43.26 -31.65
CA ALA A 85 10.38 -44.45 -31.64
C ALA A 85 11.38 -44.49 -32.83
N ILE A 86 12.64 -44.86 -32.55
CA ILE A 86 13.54 -45.83 -33.26
C ILE A 86 13.93 -45.48 -34.73
N PRO A 87 15.16 -45.80 -35.24
CA PRO A 87 16.04 -46.91 -34.85
C PRO A 87 17.42 -46.58 -34.26
#